data_AF-A0A0H2V856-F1
#
_entry.id   AF-A0A0H2V856-F1
#
_cell.length_a   1.000
_cell.length_b   1.000
_cell.length_c   1.000
_cell.angle_alpha   90.00
_cell.angle_beta   90.00
_cell.angle_gamma   90.00
#
_symmetry.space_group_name_H-M   'P 1'
#
loop_
_entity.id
_entity.type
_entity.pdbx_description
1 polymer ?
#
loop_
_entity_poly.entity_id
_entity_poly.type
_entity_poly.pdbx_seq_one_letter_code
_entity_poly.pdbx_strand_id
1 'polypeptide(L)' 'MTKPVSISKKPRKQHTPEFRNEALKLAERIGVAAAARELSLYESQLYAWRSKQQQQMSSSERESELAAENVRLK' A
#
# COMPACT_ATOMS: atom_id res chain seq x y z
N MET A 1 38.27 -11.50 -12.31
CA MET A 1 37.11 -10.70 -12.76
C MET A 1 35.86 -11.55 -12.65
N THR A 2 35.05 -11.37 -11.60
CA THR A 2 33.81 -12.14 -11.39
C THR A 2 32.63 -11.42 -12.04
N LYS A 3 31.99 -12.04 -13.03
CA LYS A 3 30.81 -11.51 -13.75
C LYS A 3 29.58 -11.58 -12.84
N PRO A 4 28.71 -10.54 -12.78
CA PRO A 4 27.51 -10.57 -11.96
C PRO A 4 26.44 -11.50 -12.57
N VAL A 5 25.96 -12.46 -11.77
CA VAL A 5 24.81 -13.30 -12.09
C VAL A 5 23.54 -12.44 -12.07
N SER A 6 22.91 -12.27 -13.23
CA SER A 6 21.59 -11.65 -13.37
C SER A 6 20.52 -12.62 -12.88
N ILE A 7 20.15 -12.49 -11.61
CA ILE A 7 19.02 -13.21 -11.02
C ILE A 7 17.74 -12.63 -11.64
N SER A 8 17.15 -13.33 -12.63
CA SER A 8 15.84 -12.97 -13.18
C SER A 8 14.78 -13.23 -12.10
N LYS A 9 14.45 -12.19 -11.33
CA LYS A 9 13.39 -12.27 -10.33
C LYS A 9 12.06 -12.35 -11.09
N LYS A 10 11.34 -13.47 -10.95
CA LYS A 10 9.96 -13.63 -11.44
C LYS A 10 9.18 -12.34 -11.15
N PRO A 11 8.41 -11.80 -12.12
CA PRO A 11 7.68 -10.55 -11.91
C PRO A 11 6.77 -10.75 -10.69
N ARG A 12 7.05 -10.01 -9.62
CA ARG A 12 6.23 -10.07 -8.40
C ARG A 12 4.81 -9.72 -8.83
N LYS A 13 3.82 -10.52 -8.42
CA LYS A 13 2.40 -10.18 -8.62
C LYS A 13 2.17 -8.79 -8.03
N GLN A 14 2.05 -7.78 -8.87
CA GLN A 14 1.75 -6.42 -8.44
C GLN A 14 0.25 -6.33 -8.28
N HIS A 15 -0.21 -6.21 -7.04
CA HIS A 15 -1.61 -5.86 -6.78
C HIS A 15 -1.81 -4.39 -7.16
N THR A 16 -2.82 -4.10 -7.97
CA THR A 16 -3.22 -2.74 -8.33
C THR A 16 -3.66 -1.97 -7.08
N PRO A 17 -3.52 -0.63 -7.04
CA PRO A 17 -3.93 0.15 -5.88
C PRO A 17 -5.43 0.01 -5.55
N GLU A 18 -6.28 -0.16 -6.57
CA GLU A 18 -7.72 -0.40 -6.42
C GLU A 18 -7.99 -1.69 -5.66
N PHE A 19 -7.33 -2.79 -6.06
CA PHE A 19 -7.46 -4.09 -5.41
C PHE A 19 -7.01 -4.03 -3.94
N ARG A 20 -5.95 -3.28 -3.64
CA ARG A 20 -5.49 -3.10 -2.25
C ARG A 20 -6.53 -2.34 -1.42
N ASN A 21 -7.16 -1.33 -1.99
CA ASN A 21 -8.20 -0.56 -1.31
C ASN A 21 -9.46 -1.41 -1.06
N GLU A 22 -9.89 -2.21 -2.04
CA GLU A 22 -11.01 -3.14 -1.86
C GLU A 22 -10.69 -4.20 -0.80
N ALA A 23 -9.48 -4.75 -0.83
CA ALA A 23 -9.02 -5.71 0.16
C ALA A 23 -9.01 -5.13 1.58
N LEU A 24 -8.61 -3.86 1.74
CA LEU A 24 -8.65 -3.15 3.01
C LEU A 24 -10.09 -2.86 3.48
N LYS A 25 -10.98 -2.43 2.58
CA LYS A 25 -12.42 -2.24 2.90
C LYS A 25 -13.08 -3.55 3.33
N LEU A 26 -12.74 -4.65 2.66
CA LEU A 26 -13.23 -5.98 3.00
C LEU A 26 -12.68 -6.41 4.37
N ALA A 27 -11.40 -6.17 4.64
CA ALA A 27 -10.78 -6.40 5.95
C ALA A 27 -11.40 -5.56 7.09
N GLU A 28 -11.88 -4.34 6.83
CA GLU A 28 -12.62 -3.55 7.81
C GLU A 28 -14.01 -4.13 8.11
N ARG A 29 -14.66 -4.75 7.12
CA ARG A 29 -16.00 -5.32 7.25
C ARG A 29 -16.02 -6.68 7.95
N ILE A 30 -15.15 -7.60 7.54
CA ILE A 30 -15.16 -9.00 8.02
C ILE A 30 -13.93 -9.37 8.87
N GLY A 31 -12.97 -8.46 9.00
CA GLY A 31 -11.70 -8.69 9.68
C GLY A 31 -10.57 -9.14 8.74
N VAL A 32 -9.33 -8.87 9.14
CA VAL A 32 -8.12 -9.13 8.36
C VAL A 32 -7.95 -10.62 8.04
N ALA A 33 -8.19 -11.50 9.01
CA ALA A 33 -8.04 -12.94 8.83
C ALA A 33 -9.05 -13.52 7.83
N ALA A 34 -10.31 -13.08 7.91
CA ALA A 34 -11.35 -13.52 6.99
C ALA A 34 -11.10 -12.98 5.57
N ALA A 35 -10.73 -11.71 5.45
CA ALA A 35 -10.38 -11.08 4.18
C ALA A 35 -9.17 -11.74 3.50
N ALA A 36 -8.14 -12.07 4.27
CA ALA A 36 -6.97 -12.78 3.77
C ALA A 36 -7.35 -14.15 3.18
N ARG A 37 -8.25 -14.89 3.84
CA ARG A 37 -8.72 -16.20 3.36
C ARG A 37 -9.56 -16.07 2.10
N GLU A 38 -10.48 -15.11 2.05
CA GLU A 38 -11.36 -14.88 0.89
C GLU A 38 -10.57 -14.45 -0.35
N LEU A 39 -9.57 -13.57 -0.17
CA LEU A 39 -8.73 -13.07 -1.26
C LEU A 39 -7.51 -13.96 -1.54
N SER A 40 -7.35 -15.07 -0.81
CA SER A 40 -6.15 -15.93 -0.88
C SER A 40 -4.83 -15.15 -0.75
N LEU A 41 -4.82 -14.18 0.17
CA LEU A 41 -3.68 -13.35 0.52
C LEU A 41 -3.10 -13.76 1.87
N TYR A 42 -1.86 -13.36 2.13
CA TYR A 42 -1.32 -13.43 3.48
C TYR A 42 -1.80 -12.23 4.30
N GLU A 43 -2.15 -12.45 5.56
CA GLU A 43 -2.53 -11.38 6.50
C GLU A 43 -1.46 -10.29 6.59
N SER A 44 -0.18 -10.68 6.52
CA SER A 44 0.96 -9.74 6.50
C SER A 44 0.92 -8.75 5.34
N GLN A 45 0.33 -9.12 4.19
CA GLN A 45 0.16 -8.20 3.07
C GLN A 45 -0.86 -7.12 3.38
N LEU A 46 -1.98 -7.48 4.05
CA LEU A 46 -2.99 -6.53 4.48
C LEU A 46 -2.44 -5.56 5.54
N TYR A 47 -1.68 -6.06 6.52
CA TYR A 47 -1.00 -5.20 7.50
C TYR A 47 0.00 -4.23 6.84
N ALA A 48 0.81 -4.72 5.89
CA ALA A 48 1.74 -3.89 5.16
C ALA A 48 1.04 -2.82 4.30
N TRP A 49 -0.10 -3.15 3.68
CA TRP A 49 -0.89 -2.18 2.91
C TRP A 49 -1.54 -1.13 3.80
N ARG A 50 -2.10 -1.53 4.94
CA ARG A 50 -2.66 -0.60 5.92
C ARG A 50 -1.61 0.38 6.42
N SER A 51 -0.41 -0.13 6.76
CA SER A 51 0.71 0.71 7.17
C SER A 51 1.14 1.69 6.07
N LYS A 52 1.23 1.24 4.82
CA LYS A 52 1.54 2.12 3.67
C LYS A 52 0.46 3.16 3.39
N GLN A 53 -0.81 2.80 3.54
CA GLN A 53 -1.94 3.72 3.43
C GLN A 53 -1.83 4.83 4.49
N GLN A 54 -1.58 4.46 5.76
CA GLN A 54 -1.38 5.41 6.85
C GLN A 54 -0.19 6.35 6.59
N GLN A 55 0.93 5.82 6.08
CA GLN A 55 2.11 6.62 5.74
C GLN A 55 1.84 7.58 4.57
N GLN A 56 1.10 7.14 3.55
CA GLN A 56 0.69 8.00 2.45
C GLN A 56 -0.26 9.10 2.90
N MET A 57 -1.24 8.78 3.76
CA MET A 57 -2.13 9.80 4.34
C MET A 57 -1.33 10.82 5.14
N SER A 58 -0.41 10.39 6.02
CA SER A 58 0.44 11.31 6.77
C SER A 58 1.37 12.16 5.88
N SER A 59 1.84 11.62 4.76
CA SER A 59 2.64 12.37 3.79
C SER A 59 1.78 13.35 2.98
N SER A 60 0.59 12.91 2.56
CA SER A 60 -0.38 13.70 1.79
C SER A 60 -0.98 14.82 2.63
N GLU A 61 -1.21 14.62 3.92
CA GLU A 61 -1.65 15.65 4.85
C GLU A 61 -0.61 16.77 4.95
N ARG A 62 0.67 16.41 5.12
CA ARG A 62 1.78 17.37 5.11
C ARG A 62 1.92 18.11 3.79
N GLU A 63 1.78 17.43 2.66
CA GLU A 63 1.80 18.09 1.34
C GLU A 63 0.58 18.99 1.11
N SER A 64 -0.60 18.60 1.61
CA SER A 64 -1.82 19.40 1.51
C SER A 64 -1.78 20.64 2.41
N GLU A 65 -1.18 20.53 3.59
CA GLU A 65 -0.99 21.64 4.52
C GLU A 65 0.02 22.65 3.95
N LEU A 66 1.14 22.17 3.39
CA LEU A 66 2.10 23.01 2.65
C LEU A 66 1.45 23.68 1.42
N ALA A 67 0.59 22.97 0.68
CA ALA A 67 -0.12 23.54 -0.45
C ALA A 67 -1.15 24.61 -0.02
N ALA A 68 -1.87 24.38 1.07
CA ALA A 68 -2.80 25.35 1.65
C ALA A 68 -2.07 26.60 2.17
N GLU A 69 -0.90 26.43 2.77
CA GLU A 69 -0.05 27.53 3.23
C GLU A 69 0.51 28.35 2.04
N ASN A 70 0.92 27.70 0.95
CA ASN A 70 1.37 28.37 -0.27
C ASN A 70 0.28 29.24 -0.93
N VAL A 71 -0.98 28.76 -0.91
CA VAL A 71 -2.13 29.52 -1.43
C VAL A 71 -2.42 30.75 -0.58
N ARG A 72 -2.21 30.68 0.74
CA ARG A 72 -2.45 31.79 1.67
C ARG A 72 -1.36 32.87 1.60
N LEU A 73 -0.16 32.51 1.16
CA LEU A 73 1.01 33.41 1.02
C LEU A 73 1.10 34.09 -0.36
N LYS A 74 0.09 33.92 -1.21
CA LYS A 74 -0.01 34.51 -2.55
C LYS A 74 -1.13 35.54 -2.61
#